data_AF-A0A6N9HJS2-F1
#
_entry.id   AF-A0A6N9HJS2-F1
#
_cell.length_a   1.000
_cell.length_b   1.000
_cell.length_c   1.000
_cell.angle_alpha   90.00
_cell.angle_beta   90.00
_cell.angle_gamma   90.00
#
_symmetry.space_group_name_H-M   'P 1'
#
loop_
_entity.id
_entity.type
_entity.pdbx_description
1 polymer ?
#
loop_
_entity_poly.entity_id
_entity_poly.type
_entity_poly.pdbx_seq_one_letter_code
_entity_poly.pdbx_strand_id
1 'polypeptide(L)'
;MRREDGFTLIEMIVVMVLVGVLVGIVAVFMRAPVQAYVDSAARADLSDAADLAVRRVAREVRRALPNSVRVNPAGTSVEFFPTKSGGRYLAEEDNEGAGYLDFADSAKRSFTVVGQMPSPAIVAGTDSIVVYNLGPGIDRADAYAGDNIALVSAVAGNTVTLASNPFASAGGSGTVLSSPARRFQVVTGPVSFVCDLANRQLLRQWNYVAPSASPSTAVLATNVTACRFTYEANIANTRSGLLGINLTLARADAPMETVQLFHQIHVDNPI
;
A
#
# COMPACT_ATOMS: atom_id res chain seq x y z
N MET A 1 8.39 85.08 -13.84
CA MET A 1 7.57 84.26 -12.93
C MET A 1 6.52 83.57 -13.79
N ARG A 2 6.58 82.24 -13.94
CA ARG A 2 5.57 81.49 -14.71
C ARG A 2 4.32 81.38 -13.84
N ARG A 3 3.14 81.72 -14.39
CA ARG A 3 1.85 81.37 -13.78
C ARG A 3 1.73 79.86 -13.82
N GLU A 4 1.52 79.23 -12.67
CA GLU A 4 1.06 77.84 -12.62
C GLU A 4 -0.43 77.87 -12.98
N ASP A 5 -0.77 77.28 -14.13
CA ASP A 5 -2.16 77.09 -14.51
C ASP A 5 -2.74 75.95 -13.66
N GLY A 6 -3.76 76.27 -12.85
CA GLY A 6 -4.45 75.29 -12.01
C GLY A 6 -5.41 74.41 -12.80
N PHE A 7 -5.59 73.17 -12.35
CA PHE A 7 -6.55 72.21 -12.92
C PHE A 7 -8.00 72.72 -12.79
N THR A 8 -8.80 72.54 -13.84
CA THR A 8 -10.23 72.88 -13.80
C THR A 8 -11.06 71.74 -13.20
N LEU A 9 -12.21 72.07 -12.59
CA LEU A 9 -13.12 71.06 -12.03
C LEU A 9 -13.62 70.07 -13.10
N ILE A 10 -13.81 70.54 -14.33
CA ILE A 10 -14.19 69.71 -15.48
C ILE A 10 -13.08 68.71 -15.81
N GLU A 11 -11.83 69.16 -15.80
CA GLU A 11 -10.66 68.31 -16.07
C GLU A 11 -10.55 67.17 -15.05
N MET A 12 -10.79 67.46 -13.76
CA MET A 12 -10.82 66.43 -12.71
C MET A 12 -11.96 65.44 -12.88
N ILE A 13 -13.16 65.89 -13.26
CA ILE A 13 -14.30 64.99 -13.50
C ILE A 13 -14.02 64.05 -14.67
N VAL A 14 -13.51 64.58 -15.79
CA VAL A 14 -13.19 63.77 -16.97
C VAL A 14 -12.12 62.71 -16.63
N VAL A 15 -11.09 63.07 -15.87
CA VAL A 15 -10.06 62.11 -15.42
C VAL A 15 -10.66 61.01 -14.55
N MET A 16 -11.52 61.34 -13.58
CA MET A 16 -12.15 60.33 -12.72
C MET A 16 -13.02 59.35 -13.53
N VAL A 17 -13.79 59.86 -14.50
CA VAL A 17 -14.62 59.02 -15.39
C VAL A 17 -13.74 58.10 -16.25
N LEU A 18 -12.68 58.64 -16.86
CA LEU A 18 -11.78 57.85 -17.71
C LEU A 18 -11.05 56.76 -16.90
N VAL A 19 -10.56 57.09 -15.71
CA VAL A 19 -9.93 56.10 -14.81
C VAL A 19 -10.93 55.02 -14.41
N GLY A 20 -12.18 55.39 -14.07
CA GLY A 20 -13.23 54.43 -13.75
C GLY A 20 -13.51 53.44 -14.89
N VAL A 21 -13.60 53.92 -16.12
CA VAL A 21 -13.79 53.06 -17.31
C VAL A 21 -12.58 52.14 -17.54
N LEU A 22 -11.36 52.67 -17.45
CA LEU A 22 -10.14 51.89 -17.64
C LEU A 22 -9.99 50.79 -16.58
N VAL A 23 -10.23 51.10 -15.31
CA VAL A 23 -10.19 50.12 -14.22
C VAL A 23 -11.26 49.04 -14.41
N GLY A 24 -12.47 49.43 -14.83
CA GLY A 24 -13.55 48.47 -15.13
C GLY A 24 -13.17 47.49 -16.23
N ILE A 25 -12.56 47.98 -17.32
CA ILE A 25 -12.07 47.15 -18.43
C ILE A 25 -10.98 46.20 -17.92
N VAL A 26 -9.95 46.70 -17.22
CA VAL A 26 -8.84 45.88 -16.72
C VAL A 26 -9.33 44.79 -15.75
N ALA A 27 -10.28 45.10 -14.87
CA ALA A 27 -10.83 44.12 -13.93
C ALA A 27 -11.49 42.92 -14.63
N VAL A 28 -12.24 43.16 -15.70
CA VAL A 28 -12.87 42.07 -16.49
C VAL A 28 -11.80 41.24 -17.21
N PHE A 29 -10.80 41.88 -17.79
CA PHE A 29 -9.73 41.19 -18.52
C PHE A 29 -8.76 40.44 -17.61
N MET A 30 -8.54 40.87 -16.36
CA MET A 30 -7.69 40.15 -15.40
C MET A 30 -8.37 38.94 -14.78
N ARG A 31 -9.70 38.95 -14.65
CA ARG A 31 -10.44 37.86 -14.00
C ARG A 31 -10.24 36.51 -14.71
N ALA A 32 -10.30 36.50 -16.03
CA ALA A 32 -10.17 35.28 -16.82
C ALA A 32 -8.78 34.59 -16.66
N PRO A 33 -7.64 35.28 -16.85
CA PRO A 33 -6.32 34.69 -16.64
C PRO A 33 -6.06 34.25 -15.19
N VAL A 34 -6.54 35.00 -14.20
CA VAL A 34 -6.42 34.59 -12.78
C VAL A 34 -7.22 33.32 -12.51
N GLN A 35 -8.47 33.25 -12.98
CA GLN A 35 -9.30 32.06 -12.83
C GLN A 35 -8.68 30.85 -13.53
N ALA A 36 -8.20 31.03 -14.77
CA ALA A 36 -7.53 29.98 -15.52
C ALA A 36 -6.26 29.47 -14.81
N TYR A 37 -5.49 30.36 -14.18
CA TYR A 37 -4.34 29.98 -13.38
C TYR A 37 -4.74 29.15 -12.15
N VAL A 38 -5.76 29.59 -11.40
CA VAL A 38 -6.28 28.87 -10.22
C VAL A 38 -6.81 27.48 -10.61
N ASP A 39 -7.58 27.39 -11.69
CA ASP A 39 -8.11 26.11 -12.19
C ASP A 39 -6.96 25.19 -12.64
N SER A 40 -5.94 25.73 -13.32
CA SER A 40 -4.76 24.95 -13.72
C SER A 40 -3.96 24.44 -12.51
N ALA A 41 -3.79 25.25 -11.47
CA ALA A 41 -3.10 24.85 -10.25
C ALA A 41 -3.86 23.74 -9.53
N ALA A 42 -5.18 23.87 -9.39
CA ALA A 42 -6.00 22.86 -8.73
C ALA A 42 -6.00 21.50 -9.48
N ARG A 43 -5.92 21.50 -10.81
CA ARG A 43 -5.75 20.26 -11.61
C ARG A 43 -4.41 19.59 -11.38
N ALA A 44 -3.35 20.38 -11.25
CA ALA A 44 -2.03 19.86 -10.94
C ALA A 44 -2.02 19.19 -9.56
N ASP A 45 -2.58 19.85 -8.55
CA ASP A 45 -2.68 19.31 -7.19
C ASP A 45 -3.48 17.98 -7.14
N LEU A 46 -4.60 17.89 -7.86
CA LEU A 46 -5.38 16.65 -7.97
C LEU A 46 -4.58 15.51 -8.63
N SER A 47 -3.83 15.84 -9.68
CA SER A 47 -3.00 14.87 -10.41
C SER A 47 -1.85 14.37 -9.54
N ASP A 48 -1.18 15.27 -8.82
CA ASP A 48 -0.09 14.93 -7.90
C ASP A 48 -0.58 14.09 -6.73
N ALA A 49 -1.75 14.43 -6.15
CA ALA A 49 -2.37 13.65 -5.09
C ALA A 49 -2.71 12.22 -5.56
N ALA A 50 -3.26 12.08 -6.77
CA ALA A 50 -3.55 10.77 -7.35
C ALA A 50 -2.27 9.95 -7.60
N ASP A 51 -1.23 10.56 -8.17
CA ASP A 51 0.04 9.89 -8.46
C ASP A 51 0.77 9.48 -7.18
N LEU A 52 0.83 10.34 -6.15
CA LEU A 52 1.42 10.00 -4.86
C LEU A 52 0.72 8.83 -4.17
N ALA A 53 -0.62 8.82 -4.19
CA ALA A 53 -1.41 7.74 -3.61
C ALA A 53 -1.17 6.41 -4.32
N VAL A 54 -1.23 6.40 -5.65
CA VAL A 54 -1.00 5.21 -6.48
C VAL A 54 0.44 4.72 -6.35
N ARG A 55 1.45 5.60 -6.37
CA ARG A 55 2.85 5.21 -6.17
C ARG A 55 3.09 4.62 -4.79
N ARG A 56 2.40 5.11 -3.75
CA ARG A 56 2.48 4.51 -2.41
C ARG A 56 1.90 3.10 -2.40
N VAL A 57 0.72 2.89 -2.99
CA VAL A 57 0.13 1.55 -3.16
C VAL A 57 1.09 0.64 -3.90
N ALA A 58 1.62 1.08 -5.05
CA ALA A 58 2.56 0.31 -5.86
C ALA A 58 3.82 -0.11 -5.09
N ARG A 59 4.42 0.80 -4.32
CA ARG A 59 5.63 0.50 -3.53
C ARG A 59 5.38 -0.53 -2.43
N GLU A 60 4.24 -0.46 -1.74
CA GLU A 60 3.92 -1.42 -0.68
C GLU A 60 3.55 -2.79 -1.25
N VAL A 61 2.75 -2.83 -2.32
CA VAL A 61 2.34 -4.08 -3.00
C VAL A 61 3.53 -4.83 -3.61
N ARG A 62 4.55 -4.12 -4.12
CA ARG A 62 5.79 -4.76 -4.62
C ARG A 62 6.56 -5.53 -3.53
N ARG A 63 6.25 -5.31 -2.26
CA ARG A 63 6.80 -6.08 -1.12
C ARG A 63 5.77 -7.03 -0.53
N ALA A 64 4.69 -7.34 -1.24
CA ALA A 64 3.75 -8.34 -0.78
C ALA A 64 4.43 -9.71 -0.66
N LEU A 65 4.01 -10.48 0.34
CA LEU A 65 4.31 -11.89 0.43
C LEU A 65 3.83 -12.57 -0.87
N PRO A 66 4.65 -13.43 -1.50
CA PRO A 66 4.28 -14.14 -2.71
C PRO A 66 2.90 -14.79 -2.57
N ASN A 67 2.03 -14.63 -3.58
CA ASN A 67 0.68 -15.21 -3.61
C ASN A 67 -0.26 -14.77 -2.47
N SER A 68 0.04 -13.67 -1.76
CA SER A 68 -0.84 -13.12 -0.71
C SER A 68 -1.75 -11.98 -1.18
N VAL A 69 -1.51 -11.41 -2.36
CA VAL A 69 -2.33 -10.30 -2.87
C VAL A 69 -3.70 -10.85 -3.25
N ARG A 70 -4.75 -10.25 -2.67
CA ARG A 70 -6.14 -10.55 -2.99
C ARG A 70 -6.96 -9.28 -3.08
N VAL A 71 -7.88 -9.25 -4.04
CA VAL A 71 -8.84 -8.17 -4.20
C VAL A 71 -10.22 -8.70 -3.83
N ASN A 72 -11.00 -7.92 -3.09
CA ASN A 72 -12.36 -8.34 -2.74
C ASN A 72 -13.25 -8.41 -4.00
N PRO A 73 -14.35 -9.19 -4.00
CA PRO A 73 -15.18 -9.35 -5.19
C PRO A 73 -15.75 -8.04 -5.76
N ALA A 74 -15.97 -7.04 -4.91
CA ALA A 74 -16.43 -5.71 -5.31
C ALA A 74 -15.33 -4.84 -5.97
N GLY A 75 -14.05 -5.23 -5.87
CA GLY A 75 -12.92 -4.43 -6.34
C GLY A 75 -12.69 -3.15 -5.53
N THR A 76 -13.25 -3.03 -4.33
CA THR A 76 -13.13 -1.85 -3.46
C THR A 76 -11.99 -1.97 -2.45
N SER A 77 -11.37 -3.13 -2.31
CA SER A 77 -10.20 -3.29 -1.47
C SER A 77 -9.20 -4.30 -2.02
N VAL A 78 -7.93 -4.04 -1.78
CA VAL A 78 -6.82 -4.99 -1.98
C VAL A 78 -6.14 -5.23 -0.64
N GLU A 79 -5.86 -6.49 -0.35
CA GLU A 79 -5.21 -6.95 0.88
C GLU A 79 -3.99 -7.83 0.55
N PHE A 80 -2.95 -7.72 1.36
CA PHE A 80 -1.74 -8.54 1.28
C PHE A 80 -0.98 -8.54 2.61
N PHE A 81 -0.06 -9.50 2.77
CA PHE A 81 0.91 -9.48 3.86
C PHE A 81 2.17 -8.73 3.41
N PRO A 82 2.60 -7.63 4.06
CA PRO A 82 3.85 -6.98 3.73
C PRO A 82 5.04 -7.83 4.21
N THR A 83 5.97 -8.12 3.30
CA THR A 83 7.25 -8.76 3.59
C THR A 83 8.26 -7.72 4.06
N LYS A 84 8.75 -7.91 5.28
CA LYS A 84 9.75 -7.05 5.91
C LYS A 84 11.18 -7.49 5.54
N SER A 85 11.43 -8.79 5.62
CA SER A 85 12.72 -9.42 5.33
C SER A 85 12.51 -10.93 5.11
N GLY A 86 13.59 -11.71 5.04
CA GLY A 86 13.52 -13.16 4.86
C GLY A 86 14.91 -13.77 5.02
N GLY A 87 14.96 -15.10 5.10
CA GLY A 87 16.21 -15.82 5.33
C GLY A 87 16.11 -17.28 4.95
N ARG A 88 17.13 -18.05 5.33
CA ARG A 88 17.13 -19.51 5.20
C ARG A 88 17.10 -20.14 6.58
N TYR A 89 16.30 -21.18 6.74
CA TYR A 89 16.29 -21.98 7.96
C TYR A 89 17.24 -23.18 7.79
N LEU A 90 17.79 -23.65 8.90
CA LEU A 90 18.55 -24.90 8.92
C LEU A 90 17.57 -26.05 8.73
N ALA A 91 17.85 -26.95 7.80
CA ALA A 91 17.01 -28.14 7.61
C ALA A 91 17.52 -29.32 8.45
N GLU A 92 16.69 -30.34 8.56
CA GLU A 92 16.96 -31.53 9.35
C GLU A 92 18.24 -32.26 8.93
N GLU A 93 18.50 -32.34 7.62
CA GLU A 93 19.66 -33.08 7.09
C GLU A 93 20.99 -32.37 7.37
N ASP A 94 20.95 -31.07 7.65
CA ASP A 94 22.12 -30.25 7.97
C ASP A 94 22.26 -30.01 9.49
N ASN A 95 21.46 -30.70 10.31
CA ASN A 95 21.40 -30.43 11.75
C ASN A 95 22.63 -30.98 12.50
N GLU A 96 23.62 -30.12 12.72
CA GLU A 96 24.79 -30.38 13.57
C GLU A 96 24.53 -30.01 15.06
N GLY A 97 23.31 -30.22 15.55
CA GLY A 97 22.90 -29.90 16.92
C GLY A 97 22.46 -28.45 17.15
N ALA A 98 22.40 -27.63 16.10
CA ALA A 98 21.96 -26.23 16.17
C ALA A 98 20.43 -26.05 16.13
N GLY A 99 19.66 -27.10 15.80
CA GLY A 99 18.20 -27.05 15.72
C GLY A 99 17.69 -26.56 14.37
N TYR A 100 16.75 -27.29 13.79
CA TYR A 100 16.19 -27.08 12.45
C TYR A 100 14.71 -26.71 12.52
N LEU A 101 14.15 -26.24 11.40
CA LEU A 101 12.71 -26.04 11.29
C LEU A 101 12.03 -27.40 11.08
N ASP A 102 11.30 -27.84 12.11
CA ASP A 102 10.66 -29.15 12.12
C ASP A 102 9.29 -29.12 11.43
N PHE A 103 9.07 -30.04 10.49
CA PHE A 103 7.83 -30.20 9.74
C PHE A 103 7.02 -31.46 10.12
N ALA A 104 7.46 -32.20 11.13
CA ALA A 104 6.80 -33.42 11.62
C ALA A 104 6.23 -33.25 13.03
N ASP A 105 6.89 -32.49 13.90
CA ASP A 105 6.52 -32.31 15.31
C ASP A 105 6.12 -30.85 15.62
N SER A 106 4.82 -30.65 15.90
CA SER A 106 4.27 -29.33 16.25
C SER A 106 4.70 -28.82 17.63
N ALA A 107 5.31 -29.67 18.47
CA ALA A 107 5.91 -29.26 19.73
C ALA A 107 7.27 -28.56 19.53
N LYS A 108 7.95 -28.79 18.40
CA LYS A 108 9.21 -28.13 18.04
C LYS A 108 8.91 -26.73 17.50
N ARG A 109 9.21 -25.70 18.29
CA ARG A 109 8.86 -24.29 17.96
C ARG A 109 10.07 -23.42 17.65
N SER A 110 11.27 -23.96 17.69
CA SER A 110 12.51 -23.21 17.49
C SER A 110 13.26 -23.72 16.28
N PHE A 111 13.81 -22.81 15.48
CA PHE A 111 14.70 -23.14 14.38
C PHE A 111 15.85 -22.15 14.31
N THR A 112 16.95 -22.58 13.67
CA THR A 112 18.12 -21.73 13.47
C THR A 112 18.14 -21.13 12.06
N VAL A 113 18.43 -19.83 11.99
CA VAL A 113 18.63 -19.07 10.76
C VAL A 113 20.06 -19.27 10.26
N VAL A 114 20.19 -19.66 9.01
CA VAL A 114 21.47 -19.86 8.33
C VAL A 114 21.99 -18.52 7.80
N GLY A 115 23.20 -18.15 8.20
CA GLY A 115 23.86 -16.92 7.77
C GLY A 115 23.53 -15.72 8.64
N GLN A 116 23.54 -14.52 8.04
CA GLN A 116 23.22 -13.28 8.75
C GLN A 116 21.74 -13.20 9.08
N MET A 117 21.41 -12.75 10.30
CA MET A 117 20.03 -12.49 10.68
C MET A 117 19.38 -11.44 9.77
N PRO A 118 18.10 -11.60 9.39
CA PRO A 118 17.45 -10.70 8.43
C PRO A 118 17.45 -9.24 8.91
N SER A 119 17.63 -8.32 7.97
CA SER A 119 17.50 -6.88 8.17
C SER A 119 16.35 -6.33 7.31
N PRO A 120 15.40 -5.55 7.87
CA PRO A 120 15.30 -5.15 9.27
C PRO A 120 15.05 -6.33 10.23
N ALA A 121 15.49 -6.17 11.48
CA ALA A 121 15.44 -7.22 12.50
C ALA A 121 14.01 -7.70 12.78
N ILE A 122 13.87 -9.01 13.03
CA ILE A 122 12.62 -9.67 13.40
C ILE A 122 12.18 -9.17 14.79
N VAL A 123 10.91 -8.78 14.93
CA VAL A 123 10.32 -8.27 16.16
C VAL A 123 9.36 -9.31 16.74
N ALA A 124 9.73 -9.88 17.89
CA ALA A 124 8.90 -10.83 18.61
C ALA A 124 7.57 -10.19 19.07
N GLY A 125 6.50 -10.98 19.03
CA GLY A 125 5.13 -10.55 19.36
C GLY A 125 4.46 -9.69 18.30
N THR A 126 5.11 -9.43 17.16
CA THR A 126 4.54 -8.62 16.06
C THR A 126 4.76 -9.25 14.70
N ASP A 127 5.99 -9.71 14.42
CA ASP A 127 6.33 -10.32 13.14
C ASP A 127 5.97 -11.82 13.13
N SER A 128 5.61 -12.31 11.94
CA SER A 128 5.36 -13.72 11.69
C SER A 128 6.33 -14.27 10.66
N ILE A 129 6.66 -15.55 10.81
CA ILE A 129 7.42 -16.33 9.83
C ILE A 129 6.43 -17.03 8.92
N VAL A 130 6.62 -16.87 7.61
CA VAL A 130 5.88 -17.60 6.59
C VAL A 130 6.86 -18.50 5.85
N VAL A 131 6.41 -19.71 5.54
CA VAL A 131 7.20 -20.68 4.76
C VAL A 131 6.37 -21.14 3.57
N TYR A 132 6.95 -21.03 2.38
CA TYR A 132 6.43 -21.62 1.15
C TYR A 132 4.95 -21.28 0.85
N ASN A 133 4.64 -19.97 0.81
CA ASN A 133 3.30 -19.49 0.48
C ASN A 133 3.01 -19.59 -1.02
N LEU A 134 2.19 -20.58 -1.38
CA LEU A 134 1.76 -20.81 -2.76
C LEU A 134 0.38 -20.21 -3.07
N GLY A 135 -0.35 -19.80 -2.03
CA GLY A 135 -1.63 -19.13 -2.15
C GLY A 135 -2.83 -20.08 -2.05
N PRO A 136 -4.04 -19.58 -2.35
CA PRO A 136 -5.28 -20.30 -2.11
C PRO A 136 -5.41 -21.54 -3.02
N GLY A 137 -6.07 -22.57 -2.51
CA GLY A 137 -6.33 -23.82 -3.24
C GLY A 137 -5.20 -24.85 -3.18
N ILE A 138 -4.09 -24.53 -2.51
CA ILE A 138 -3.04 -25.49 -2.16
C ILE A 138 -3.09 -25.71 -0.66
N ASP A 139 -3.32 -26.98 -0.28
CA ASP A 139 -3.41 -27.39 1.12
C ASP A 139 -2.13 -26.98 1.86
N ARG A 140 -2.30 -26.34 3.02
CA ARG A 140 -1.21 -25.91 3.91
C ARG A 140 -0.20 -24.91 3.33
N ALA A 141 -0.57 -24.18 2.26
CA ALA A 141 0.31 -23.21 1.61
C ALA A 141 -0.28 -21.78 1.54
N ASP A 142 -1.30 -21.49 2.35
CA ASP A 142 -1.99 -20.20 2.39
C ASP A 142 -1.87 -19.52 3.77
N ALA A 143 -1.16 -18.40 3.80
CA ALA A 143 -0.93 -17.62 5.01
C ALA A 143 -2.23 -17.06 5.61
N TYR A 144 -3.29 -16.88 4.82
CA TYR A 144 -4.58 -16.47 5.36
C TYR A 144 -5.34 -17.62 6.04
N ALA A 145 -5.06 -18.87 5.68
CA ALA A 145 -5.62 -20.05 6.34
C ALA A 145 -4.94 -20.33 7.69
N GLY A 146 -3.73 -19.80 7.90
CA GLY A 146 -2.97 -19.98 9.15
C GLY A 146 -2.05 -21.20 9.15
N ASP A 147 -2.01 -21.97 8.07
CA ASP A 147 -1.30 -23.25 8.01
C ASP A 147 0.22 -23.12 7.81
N ASN A 148 0.67 -22.01 7.22
CA ASN A 148 2.07 -21.77 6.91
C ASN A 148 2.54 -20.39 7.38
N ILE A 149 1.94 -19.87 8.45
CA ILE A 149 2.33 -18.61 9.09
C ILE A 149 2.38 -18.77 10.61
N ALA A 150 3.48 -18.37 11.24
CA ALA A 150 3.69 -18.54 12.67
C ALA A 150 4.19 -17.25 13.31
N LEU A 151 3.52 -16.78 14.37
CA LEU A 151 3.95 -15.61 15.13
C LEU A 151 5.30 -15.90 15.82
N VAL A 152 6.23 -14.96 15.77
CA VAL A 152 7.51 -15.06 16.49
C VAL A 152 7.30 -14.72 17.96
N SER A 153 7.72 -15.60 18.87
CA SER A 153 7.65 -15.39 20.32
C SER A 153 8.96 -14.89 20.92
N ALA A 154 10.10 -15.27 20.35
CA ALA A 154 11.42 -14.80 20.79
C ALA A 154 12.47 -14.93 19.67
N VAL A 155 13.52 -14.10 19.76
CA VAL A 155 14.71 -14.19 18.90
C VAL A 155 15.95 -14.11 19.80
N ALA A 156 16.83 -15.11 19.72
CA ALA A 156 18.05 -15.18 20.51
C ALA A 156 19.22 -15.61 19.60
N GLY A 157 20.13 -14.68 19.31
CA GLY A 157 21.20 -14.91 18.32
C GLY A 157 20.60 -15.26 16.97
N ASN A 158 20.98 -16.43 16.44
CA ASN A 158 20.46 -16.97 15.18
C ASN A 158 19.22 -17.87 15.35
N THR A 159 18.72 -18.06 16.57
CA THR A 159 17.58 -18.92 16.83
C THR A 159 16.30 -18.09 16.92
N VAL A 160 15.29 -18.48 16.13
CA VAL A 160 13.94 -17.92 16.16
C VAL A 160 13.03 -18.92 16.85
N THR A 161 12.26 -18.45 17.83
CA THR A 161 11.23 -19.23 18.52
C THR A 161 9.85 -18.74 18.11
N LEU A 162 8.97 -19.66 17.76
CA LEU A 162 7.61 -19.44 17.32
C LEU A 162 6.63 -19.60 18.50
N ALA A 163 5.49 -18.93 18.44
CA ALA A 163 4.40 -19.13 19.41
C ALA A 163 3.76 -20.52 19.26
N SER A 164 3.60 -20.97 18.01
CA SER A 164 3.15 -22.30 17.61
C SER A 164 3.94 -22.74 16.37
N ASN A 165 4.00 -24.05 16.11
CA ASN A 165 4.56 -24.58 14.87
C ASN A 165 3.43 -25.13 13.98
N PRO A 166 2.82 -24.27 13.13
CA PRO A 166 1.80 -24.68 12.19
C PRO A 166 2.39 -25.41 10.98
N PHE A 167 3.71 -25.36 10.74
CA PHE A 167 4.34 -26.00 9.59
C PHE A 167 4.33 -27.52 9.69
N ALA A 168 4.34 -28.06 10.91
CA ALA A 168 4.31 -29.48 11.16
C ALA A 168 2.97 -30.12 10.75
N SER A 169 3.01 -31.23 10.00
CA SER A 169 1.81 -32.03 9.78
C SER A 169 1.59 -32.93 11.01
N ALA A 170 0.54 -32.65 11.78
CA ALA A 170 0.21 -33.46 12.95
C ALA A 170 -0.07 -34.92 12.52
N GLY A 171 0.87 -35.83 12.80
CA GLY A 171 0.71 -37.27 12.57
C GLY A 171 1.23 -37.82 11.24
N GLY A 172 2.09 -37.11 10.51
CA GLY A 172 2.90 -37.67 9.41
C GLY A 172 2.15 -38.10 8.12
N SER A 173 0.82 -37.95 8.08
CA SER A 173 -0.02 -38.32 6.93
C SER A 173 -0.42 -37.13 6.03
N GLY A 174 -0.04 -35.90 6.39
CA GLY A 174 -0.27 -34.71 5.57
C GLY A 174 0.94 -34.39 4.71
N THR A 175 0.72 -33.82 3.51
CA THR A 175 1.81 -33.33 2.65
C THR A 175 2.61 -32.28 3.40
N VAL A 176 3.88 -32.59 3.67
CA VAL A 176 4.85 -31.64 4.23
C VAL A 176 5.27 -30.69 3.14
N LEU A 177 5.10 -29.39 3.38
CA LEU A 177 5.44 -28.33 2.45
C LEU A 177 6.68 -27.57 2.95
N SER A 178 7.81 -28.25 2.94
CA SER A 178 9.10 -27.59 3.14
C SER A 178 9.48 -26.78 1.90
N SER A 179 9.90 -25.53 2.10
CA SER A 179 10.44 -24.71 1.01
C SER A 179 11.63 -25.42 0.34
N PRO A 180 11.61 -25.69 -0.98
CA PRO A 180 12.72 -26.37 -1.67
C PRO A 180 14.06 -25.63 -1.52
N ALA A 181 14.03 -24.30 -1.43
CA ALA A 181 15.21 -23.46 -1.22
C ALA A 181 15.57 -23.25 0.27
N ARG A 182 14.83 -23.90 1.18
CA ARG A 182 14.94 -23.75 2.66
C ARG A 182 14.75 -22.30 3.10
N ARG A 183 13.84 -21.57 2.46
CA ARG A 183 13.59 -20.14 2.69
C ARG A 183 12.37 -19.91 3.56
N PHE A 184 12.42 -18.81 4.30
CA PHE A 184 11.28 -18.23 5.01
C PHE A 184 11.20 -16.73 4.73
N GLN A 185 9.99 -16.18 4.84
CA GLN A 185 9.71 -14.76 4.78
C GLN A 185 9.31 -14.26 6.17
N VAL A 186 9.73 -13.04 6.51
CA VAL A 186 9.30 -12.33 7.70
C VAL A 186 8.23 -11.35 7.26
N VAL A 187 7.00 -11.52 7.74
CA VAL A 187 5.87 -10.66 7.40
C VAL A 187 5.36 -9.93 8.63
N THR A 188 4.77 -8.77 8.39
CA THR A 188 3.95 -8.07 9.38
C THR A 188 2.48 -8.48 9.23
N GLY A 189 1.61 -8.05 10.15
CA GLY A 189 0.16 -8.22 9.99
C GLY A 189 -0.35 -7.69 8.64
N PRO A 190 -1.51 -8.20 8.16
CA PRO A 190 -2.00 -7.86 6.84
C PRO A 190 -2.32 -6.36 6.73
N VAL A 191 -2.16 -5.84 5.52
CA VAL A 191 -2.45 -4.45 5.16
C VAL A 191 -3.49 -4.46 4.06
N SER A 192 -4.47 -3.57 4.19
CA SER A 192 -5.51 -3.36 3.20
C SER A 192 -5.50 -1.92 2.68
N PHE A 193 -5.66 -1.74 1.37
CA PHE A 193 -6.07 -0.47 0.79
C PHE A 193 -7.56 -0.52 0.48
N VAL A 194 -8.33 0.46 0.94
CA VAL A 194 -9.80 0.47 0.88
C VAL A 194 -10.30 1.75 0.24
N CYS A 195 -11.11 1.59 -0.80
CA CYS A 195 -11.88 2.64 -1.45
C CYS A 195 -13.10 3.00 -0.58
N ASP A 196 -12.97 3.99 0.30
CA ASP A 196 -14.08 4.53 1.08
C ASP A 196 -14.76 5.68 0.33
N LEU A 197 -15.61 5.31 -0.63
CA LEU A 197 -16.30 6.29 -1.48
C LEU A 197 -17.36 7.09 -0.71
N ALA A 198 -17.87 6.58 0.41
CA ALA A 198 -18.82 7.31 1.25
C ALA A 198 -18.17 8.54 1.89
N ASN A 199 -16.93 8.40 2.38
CA ASN A 199 -16.14 9.50 2.92
C ASN A 199 -15.22 10.15 1.87
N ARG A 200 -15.31 9.74 0.59
CA ARG A 200 -14.47 10.21 -0.52
C ARG A 200 -12.97 10.04 -0.26
N GLN A 201 -12.56 8.90 0.28
CA GLN A 201 -11.18 8.62 0.68
C GLN A 201 -10.66 7.31 0.10
N LEU A 202 -9.34 7.29 -0.16
CA LEU A 202 -8.57 6.06 -0.27
C LEU A 202 -7.83 5.86 1.05
N LEU A 203 -8.11 4.76 1.73
CA LEU A 203 -7.56 4.45 3.05
C LEU A 203 -6.51 3.35 2.96
N ARG A 204 -5.48 3.44 3.79
CA ARG A 204 -4.62 2.33 4.18
C ARG A 204 -5.04 1.86 5.57
N GLN A 205 -5.25 0.56 5.74
CA GLN A 205 -5.64 -0.08 6.99
C GLN A 205 -4.62 -1.14 7.40
N TRP A 206 -4.33 -1.25 8.69
CA TRP A 206 -3.43 -2.26 9.27
C TRP A 206 -3.83 -2.54 10.72
N ASN A 207 -3.19 -3.54 11.36
CA ASN A 207 -3.49 -3.95 12.74
C ASN A 207 -4.97 -4.31 12.98
N TYR A 208 -5.59 -5.04 12.06
CA TYR A 208 -6.98 -5.51 12.18
C TYR A 208 -7.10 -7.02 12.39
N VAL A 209 -5.99 -7.70 12.67
CA VAL A 209 -5.97 -9.09 13.14
C VAL A 209 -6.02 -9.10 14.67
N ALA A 210 -6.63 -10.14 15.26
CA ALA A 210 -6.78 -10.27 16.70
C ALA A 210 -5.45 -10.02 17.43
N PRO A 211 -5.44 -9.25 18.54
CA PRO A 211 -6.59 -8.83 19.33
C PRO A 211 -7.26 -7.51 18.91
N SER A 212 -6.71 -6.75 17.96
CA SER A 212 -7.27 -5.44 17.57
C SER A 212 -8.31 -5.60 16.47
N ALA A 213 -9.59 -5.56 16.83
CA ALA A 213 -10.71 -5.59 15.89
C ALA A 213 -10.94 -4.26 15.16
N SER A 214 -10.36 -3.15 15.65
CA SER A 214 -10.42 -1.84 15.01
C SER A 214 -9.13 -1.58 14.21
N PRO A 215 -9.19 -1.47 12.87
CA PRO A 215 -8.02 -1.18 12.07
C PRO A 215 -7.43 0.18 12.45
N SER A 216 -6.11 0.25 12.52
CA SER A 216 -5.40 1.52 12.38
C SER A 216 -5.55 2.00 10.94
N THR A 217 -5.82 3.29 10.73
CA THR A 217 -6.11 3.84 9.40
C THR A 217 -5.24 5.05 9.08
N ALA A 218 -4.96 5.26 7.79
CA ALA A 218 -4.35 6.46 7.26
C ALA A 218 -4.98 6.82 5.91
N VAL A 219 -5.28 8.10 5.72
CA VAL A 219 -5.81 8.61 4.45
C VAL A 219 -4.66 8.76 3.45
N LEU A 220 -4.79 8.15 2.29
CA LEU A 220 -3.85 8.26 1.18
C LEU A 220 -4.23 9.33 0.17
N ALA A 221 -5.54 9.47 -0.07
CA ALA A 221 -6.11 10.47 -0.96
C ALA A 221 -7.49 10.87 -0.44
N THR A 222 -7.84 12.14 -0.63
CA THR A 222 -9.17 12.70 -0.38
C THR A 222 -9.85 13.08 -1.70
N ASN A 223 -11.15 13.37 -1.63
CA ASN A 223 -11.97 13.73 -2.78
C ASN A 223 -12.08 12.63 -3.85
N VAL A 224 -11.87 11.38 -3.46
CA VAL A 224 -12.02 10.21 -4.32
C VAL A 224 -13.49 10.03 -4.71
N THR A 225 -13.78 9.97 -5.99
CA THR A 225 -15.14 9.78 -6.54
C THR A 225 -15.33 8.41 -7.19
N ALA A 226 -14.25 7.80 -7.67
CA ALA A 226 -14.23 6.42 -8.10
C ALA A 226 -12.89 5.78 -7.75
N CYS A 227 -12.91 4.52 -7.36
CA CYS A 227 -11.73 3.76 -6.98
C CYS A 227 -12.02 2.29 -7.19
N ARG A 228 -11.15 1.60 -7.94
CA ARG A 228 -11.32 0.19 -8.24
C ARG A 228 -9.97 -0.51 -8.34
N PHE A 229 -9.87 -1.66 -7.69
CA PHE A 229 -8.78 -2.61 -7.81
C PHE A 229 -9.18 -3.78 -8.70
N THR A 230 -8.22 -4.29 -9.47
CA THR A 230 -8.35 -5.54 -10.22
C THR A 230 -7.09 -6.35 -9.99
N TYR A 231 -7.20 -7.64 -9.72
CA TYR A 231 -6.04 -8.50 -9.58
C TYR A 231 -6.21 -9.74 -10.44
N GLU A 232 -5.27 -9.91 -11.37
CA GLU A 232 -5.17 -11.09 -12.20
C GLU A 232 -3.96 -11.90 -11.72
N ALA A 233 -4.24 -12.98 -10.98
CA ALA A 233 -3.23 -13.98 -10.69
C ALA A 233 -2.99 -14.77 -11.99
N ASN A 234 -1.78 -14.68 -12.57
CA ASN A 234 -1.50 -15.38 -13.81
C ASN A 234 -1.32 -16.88 -13.52
N ILE A 235 -2.36 -17.67 -13.76
CA ILE A 235 -2.40 -19.11 -13.44
C ILE A 235 -1.33 -19.90 -14.23
N ALA A 236 -0.95 -19.42 -15.41
CA ALA A 236 0.10 -20.03 -16.23
C ALA A 236 1.52 -19.71 -15.74
N ASN A 237 1.69 -18.60 -15.01
CA ASN A 237 2.97 -18.20 -14.42
C ASN A 237 2.73 -17.76 -12.97
N THR A 238 2.64 -18.72 -12.06
CA THR A 238 2.46 -18.53 -10.61
C THR A 238 3.54 -17.65 -9.96
N ARG A 239 4.56 -17.25 -10.74
CA ARG A 239 5.65 -16.36 -10.31
C ARG A 239 5.38 -14.87 -10.52
N SER A 240 4.25 -14.50 -11.14
CA SER A 240 3.89 -13.11 -11.36
C SER A 240 2.38 -12.88 -11.29
N GLY A 241 1.96 -11.77 -10.68
CA GLY A 241 0.59 -11.26 -10.72
C GLY A 241 0.54 -9.83 -11.26
N LEU A 242 -0.63 -9.39 -11.70
CA LEU A 242 -0.87 -8.01 -12.13
C LEU A 242 -1.99 -7.38 -11.30
N LEU A 243 -1.64 -6.36 -10.52
CA LEU A 243 -2.60 -5.53 -9.79
C LEU A 243 -2.85 -4.24 -10.59
N GLY A 244 -4.10 -3.99 -10.98
CA GLY A 244 -4.57 -2.73 -11.50
C GLY A 244 -5.22 -1.88 -10.41
N ILE A 245 -4.97 -0.57 -10.46
CA ILE A 245 -5.73 0.43 -9.71
C ILE A 245 -6.22 1.50 -10.68
N ASN A 246 -7.52 1.80 -10.60
CA ASN A 246 -8.16 2.93 -11.26
C ASN A 246 -8.67 3.88 -10.18
N LEU A 247 -8.15 5.10 -10.16
CA LEU A 247 -8.42 6.10 -9.12
C LEU A 247 -8.87 7.41 -9.77
N THR A 248 -10.07 7.87 -9.41
CA THR A 248 -10.63 9.15 -9.85
C THR A 248 -10.80 10.08 -8.66
N LEU A 249 -10.19 11.25 -8.74
CA LEU A 249 -10.37 12.36 -7.79
C LEU A 249 -11.18 13.46 -8.48
N ALA A 250 -12.02 14.14 -7.72
CA ALA A 250 -12.72 15.34 -8.19
C ALA A 250 -12.41 16.54 -7.31
N ARG A 251 -12.47 17.74 -7.87
CA ARG A 251 -12.30 18.96 -7.07
C ARG A 251 -13.44 19.09 -6.04
N ALA A 252 -13.15 19.65 -4.87
CA ALA A 252 -14.14 19.79 -3.80
C ALA A 252 -15.18 20.88 -4.12
N ASP A 253 -14.73 21.96 -4.74
CA ASP A 253 -15.51 23.14 -5.17
C ASP A 253 -16.11 22.99 -6.58
N ALA A 254 -15.53 22.15 -7.44
CA ALA A 254 -16.05 21.81 -8.77
C ALA A 254 -16.06 20.29 -9.00
N PRO A 255 -17.07 19.56 -8.49
CA PRO A 255 -17.12 18.09 -8.52
C PRO A 255 -17.23 17.48 -9.92
N MET A 256 -17.59 18.29 -10.94
CA MET A 256 -17.57 17.87 -12.35
C MET A 256 -16.15 17.82 -12.94
N GLU A 257 -15.20 18.50 -12.30
CA GLU A 257 -13.80 18.47 -12.71
C GLU A 257 -13.09 17.30 -12.03
N THR A 258 -12.69 16.33 -12.85
CA THR A 258 -12.11 15.07 -12.38
C THR A 258 -10.77 14.80 -13.04
N VAL A 259 -9.91 14.12 -12.29
CA VAL A 259 -8.68 13.50 -12.79
C VAL A 259 -8.79 12.00 -12.54
N GLN A 260 -8.56 11.22 -13.58
CA GLN A 260 -8.56 9.76 -13.50
C GLN A 260 -7.16 9.25 -13.81
N LEU A 261 -6.64 8.40 -12.92
CA LEU A 261 -5.36 7.74 -13.06
C LEU A 261 -5.57 6.23 -13.08
N PHE A 262 -4.97 5.57 -14.07
CA PHE A 262 -4.86 4.13 -14.13
C PHE A 262 -3.40 3.70 -13.99
N HIS A 263 -3.14 2.69 -13.17
CA HIS A 263 -1.81 2.15 -12.99
C HIS A 263 -1.83 0.63 -12.81
N GLN A 264 -0.85 -0.02 -13.40
CA GLN A 264 -0.62 -1.45 -13.29
C GLN A 264 0.67 -1.71 -12.52
N ILE A 265 0.59 -2.64 -11.58
CA ILE A 265 1.65 -2.98 -10.65
C ILE A 265 1.95 -4.47 -10.85
N HIS A 266 3.17 -4.76 -11.28
CA HIS A 266 3.68 -6.13 -11.28
C HIS A 266 3.91 -6.59 -9.84
N VAL A 267 3.37 -7.76 -9.52
CA VAL A 267 3.54 -8.45 -8.24
C VAL A 267 4.47 -9.64 -8.47
N ASP A 268 5.63 -9.61 -7.81
CA ASP A 268 6.59 -10.69 -7.89
C ASP A 268 6.21 -11.81 -6.90
N ASN A 269 6.06 -13.04 -7.40
CA ASN A 269 5.77 -14.22 -6.57
C ASN A 269 6.91 -15.24 -6.66
N PRO A 270 8.12 -14.93 -6.12
CA PRO A 270 9.20 -15.90 -6.08
C PRO A 270 8.78 -17.15 -5.27
N ILE A 271 9.06 -18.32 -5.84
CA ILE A 271 8.89 -19.64 -5.20
C ILE A 271 10.15 -19.98 -4.38
#